data_AF-A0A7V9HGX2-F1
#
_entry.id   AF-A0A7V9HGX2-F1
#
_cell.length_a   1.000
_cell.length_b   1.000
_cell.length_c   1.000
_cell.angle_alpha   90.00
_cell.angle_beta   90.00
_cell.angle_gamma   90.00
#
_symmetry.space_group_name_H-M   'P 1'
#
loop_
_entity.id
_entity.type
_entity.pdbx_description
1 polymer ?
#
loop_
_entity_poly.entity_id
_entity_poly.type
_entity_poly.pdbx_seq_one_letter_code
_entity_poly.pdbx_strand_id
1 'polypeptide(L)'
;LGLLNELGFQTAPKAELVNSIDEVWVRCEQWLDRRHQLSFEIDGVVIKVDDFRHQEELGYVAREPRWATAFKFPAVQQTTRVLNITVNVGRTGTLNPLAFLEPVNIGGVLVGRATLHNEDEIARKDIRIGDWVVVQRAGDVIPQIVSVIAERRDGSEVPFTMPELCPACGAPTHREPDAAMRYCTNASCPAQLKEHVSHFVGRGAMDIAGLGHKLTDRFVDLGFIRDVADIYSLDWDEIAKLDRLGEKSVDNLRKAVEASKRRPLARLLVALGLRHVGERSAALLAERFGSIAALERATLDAINDVPSIGPILAQSIYDFVQEPRNRELLAKLAAAGVRTVDERHESTARGAGVLSGQSVVVTGRLTSMTRPQAEERLRRAGAAVAGAVSKKTSFVVVGEDAGSKAARAAELEITIISEAELLTLLEQAVETATSPAAE
;
A
#
# COMPACT_ATOMS: atom_id res chain seq x y z
N LEU A 1 13.04 23.95 16.41
CA LEU A 1 12.55 25.05 15.52
C LEU A 1 13.36 26.33 15.70
N GLY A 2 13.66 26.76 16.93
CA GLY A 2 14.50 27.95 17.20
C GLY A 2 15.82 27.96 16.44
N LEU A 3 16.60 26.88 16.55
CA LEU A 3 17.87 26.72 15.81
C LEU A 3 17.71 26.85 14.28
N LEU A 4 16.61 26.36 13.69
CA LEU A 4 16.40 26.49 12.25
C LEU A 4 16.18 27.95 11.83
N ASN A 5 15.47 28.73 12.64
CA ASN A 5 15.31 30.17 12.40
C ASN A 5 16.65 30.90 12.52
N GLU A 6 17.47 30.58 13.52
CA GLU A 6 18.80 31.18 13.70
C GLU A 6 19.72 30.90 12.50
N LEU A 7 19.60 29.71 11.91
CA LEU A 7 20.32 29.32 10.70
C LEU A 7 19.73 29.92 9.40
N GLY A 8 18.68 30.76 9.49
CA GLY A 8 18.08 31.46 8.35
C GLY A 8 17.03 30.67 7.59
N PHE A 9 16.59 29.51 8.09
CA PHE A 9 15.48 28.77 7.49
C PHE A 9 14.14 29.39 7.88
N GLN A 10 13.20 29.40 6.94
CA GLN A 10 11.81 29.76 7.24
C GLN A 10 11.12 28.60 7.96
N THR A 11 10.69 28.82 9.20
CA THR A 11 9.91 27.82 9.96
C THR A 11 8.42 28.18 9.99
N ALA A 12 7.59 27.23 10.44
CA ALA A 12 6.16 27.46 10.59
C ALA A 12 5.92 28.66 11.51
N PRO A 13 5.16 29.68 11.06
CA PRO A 13 4.93 30.87 11.87
C PRO A 13 4.14 30.49 13.12
N LYS A 14 4.59 30.99 14.28
CA LYS A 14 3.89 30.86 15.58
C LYS A 14 3.71 29.41 16.07
N ALA A 15 4.72 28.57 15.90
CA ALA A 15 4.82 27.35 16.69
C ALA A 15 5.02 27.71 18.17
N GLU A 16 4.22 27.13 19.06
CA GLU A 16 4.21 27.44 20.49
C GLU A 16 4.38 26.16 21.30
N LEU A 17 5.18 26.23 22.37
CA LEU A 17 5.26 25.17 23.37
C LEU A 17 4.10 25.34 24.36
N VAL A 18 3.40 24.24 24.64
CA VAL A 18 2.28 24.18 25.58
C VAL A 18 2.52 23.04 26.56
N ASN A 19 2.02 23.20 27.80
CA ASN A 19 2.36 22.30 28.91
C ASN A 19 1.23 21.35 29.31
N SER A 20 0.08 21.43 28.64
CA SER A 20 -1.08 20.58 28.92
C SER A 20 -1.90 20.29 27.67
N ILE A 21 -2.71 19.22 27.72
CA ILE A 21 -3.63 18.88 26.63
C ILE A 21 -4.75 19.93 26.46
N ASP A 22 -5.16 20.59 27.55
CA ASP A 22 -6.16 21.66 27.51
C ASP A 22 -5.61 22.87 26.75
N GLU A 23 -4.34 23.23 26.98
CA GLU A 23 -3.68 24.28 26.20
C GLU A 23 -3.58 23.90 24.72
N VAL A 24 -3.26 22.64 24.40
CA VAL A 24 -3.27 22.15 23.01
C VAL A 24 -4.64 22.36 22.37
N TRP A 25 -5.72 22.00 23.07
CA TRP A 25 -7.09 22.16 22.58
C TRP A 25 -7.43 23.62 22.28
N VAL A 26 -7.18 24.52 23.24
CA VAL A 26 -7.42 25.96 23.06
C VAL A 26 -6.67 26.50 21.84
N ARG A 27 -5.42 26.04 21.60
CA ARG A 27 -4.65 26.48 20.43
C ARG A 27 -5.22 25.95 19.13
N CYS A 28 -5.73 24.72 19.10
CA CYS A 28 -6.38 24.16 17.93
C CYS A 28 -7.64 24.98 17.56
N GLU A 29 -8.46 25.35 18.54
CA GLU A 29 -9.64 26.20 18.32
C GLU A 29 -9.26 27.61 17.82
N GLN A 30 -8.27 28.25 18.44
CA GLN A 30 -7.78 29.55 17.99
C GLN A 30 -7.27 29.53 16.54
N TRP A 31 -6.59 28.46 16.13
CA TRP A 31 -6.12 28.34 14.76
C TRP A 31 -7.25 28.01 13.78
N LEU A 32 -8.27 27.27 14.20
CA LEU A 32 -9.47 27.04 13.40
C LEU A 32 -10.14 28.37 13.04
N ASP A 33 -10.34 29.26 14.02
CA ASP A 33 -10.96 30.58 13.80
C ASP A 33 -10.10 31.50 12.93
N ARG A 34 -8.78 31.41 13.08
CA ARG A 34 -7.83 32.30 12.41
C ARG A 34 -7.30 31.78 11.09
N ARG A 35 -7.68 30.57 10.66
CA ARG A 35 -7.13 29.93 9.45
C ARG A 35 -7.25 30.81 8.21
N HIS A 36 -8.32 31.61 8.10
CA HIS A 36 -8.58 32.51 6.97
C HIS A 36 -7.73 33.80 6.99
N GLN A 37 -7.02 34.09 8.09
CA GLN A 37 -6.16 35.26 8.24
C GLN A 37 -4.73 35.00 7.76
N LEU A 38 -4.39 33.74 7.48
CA LEU A 38 -3.08 33.36 6.97
C LEU A 38 -2.99 33.66 5.47
N SER A 39 -1.78 33.94 4.99
CA SER A 39 -1.50 34.11 3.57
C SER A 39 -1.48 32.79 2.78
N PHE A 40 -1.76 31.68 3.45
CA PHE A 40 -1.78 30.32 2.93
C PHE A 40 -2.88 29.51 3.63
N GLU A 41 -3.35 28.46 2.97
CA GLU A 41 -4.34 27.56 3.53
C GLU A 41 -3.69 26.59 4.54
N ILE A 42 -4.44 26.28 5.59
CA ILE A 42 -4.09 25.21 6.55
C ILE A 42 -5.31 24.32 6.76
N ASP A 43 -5.05 23.02 6.90
CA ASP A 43 -6.06 21.98 7.10
C ASP A 43 -6.14 21.50 8.56
N GLY A 44 -5.33 22.09 9.43
CA GLY A 44 -5.22 21.69 10.82
C GLY A 44 -3.95 22.18 11.49
N VAL A 45 -3.65 21.60 12.65
CA VAL A 45 -2.45 21.85 13.45
C VAL A 45 -1.75 20.53 13.72
N VAL A 46 -0.41 20.50 13.66
CA VAL A 46 0.36 19.31 14.04
C VAL A 46 0.81 19.43 15.48
N ILE A 47 0.42 18.46 16.30
CA ILE A 47 0.79 18.35 17.72
C ILE A 47 1.96 17.38 17.83
N LYS A 48 3.01 17.74 18.55
CA LYS A 48 4.24 16.93 18.72
C LYS A 48 4.66 16.91 20.17
N VAL A 49 5.14 15.76 20.64
CA VAL A 49 5.89 15.68 21.90
C VAL A 49 7.21 16.44 21.71
N ASP A 50 7.51 17.40 22.58
CA ASP A 50 8.68 18.28 22.41
C ASP A 50 10.01 17.59 22.77
N ASP A 51 10.04 16.73 23.78
CA ASP A 51 11.25 16.00 24.20
C ASP A 51 11.61 14.90 23.21
N PHE A 52 12.80 15.00 22.60
CA PHE A 52 13.31 14.04 21.62
C PHE A 52 13.51 12.63 22.18
N ARG A 53 13.81 12.47 23.46
CA ARG A 53 13.99 11.14 24.09
C ARG A 53 12.66 10.39 24.12
N HIS A 54 11.58 11.08 24.44
CA HIS A 54 10.24 10.49 24.37
C HIS A 54 9.83 10.17 22.92
N GLN A 55 10.26 10.97 21.93
CA GLN A 55 10.00 10.65 20.52
C GLN A 55 10.69 9.34 20.10
N GLU A 56 11.95 9.14 20.51
CA GLU A 56 12.72 7.92 20.25
C GLU A 56 12.08 6.68 20.90
N GLU A 57 11.65 6.81 22.16
CA GLU A 57 10.99 5.73 22.89
C GLU A 57 9.63 5.36 22.28
N LEU A 58 8.82 6.37 21.89
CA LEU A 58 7.52 6.16 21.27
C LEU A 58 7.64 5.51 19.89
N GLY A 59 8.63 5.89 19.09
CA GLY A 59 8.90 5.28 17.78
C GLY A 59 7.79 5.50 16.74
N TYR A 60 7.61 4.52 15.85
CA TYR A 60 6.76 4.62 14.65
C TYR A 60 5.87 3.39 14.46
N VAL A 61 4.69 3.58 13.85
CA VAL A 61 3.86 2.51 13.29
C VAL A 61 3.90 2.63 11.77
N ALA A 62 4.53 1.65 11.10
CA ALA A 62 4.78 1.67 9.67
C ALA A 62 5.51 2.95 9.20
N ARG A 63 4.79 3.95 8.69
CA ARG A 63 5.36 5.24 8.24
C ARG A 63 4.96 6.43 9.13
N GLU A 64 4.16 6.19 10.16
CA GLU A 64 3.57 7.25 11.00
C GLU A 64 4.25 7.33 12.38
N PRO A 65 4.69 8.52 12.83
CA PRO A 65 5.27 8.68 14.17
C PRO A 65 4.21 8.52 15.26
N ARG A 66 4.56 7.85 16.36
CA ARG A 66 3.66 7.72 17.53
C ARG A 66 3.64 8.96 18.43
N TRP A 67 4.62 9.84 18.27
CA TRP A 67 4.84 11.05 19.07
C TRP A 67 4.29 12.33 18.44
N ALA A 68 3.62 12.22 17.28
CA ALA A 68 2.99 13.36 16.62
C ALA A 68 1.64 12.97 16.02
N THR A 69 0.71 13.92 16.00
CA THR A 69 -0.59 13.75 15.34
C THR A 69 -1.04 15.05 14.67
N ALA A 70 -1.82 14.92 13.59
CA ALA A 70 -2.42 16.07 12.91
C ALA A 70 -3.87 16.25 13.39
N PHE A 71 -4.13 17.34 14.10
CA PHE A 71 -5.48 17.78 14.45
C PHE A 71 -6.10 18.48 13.24
N LYS A 72 -6.92 17.78 12.47
CA LYS A 72 -7.56 18.32 11.26
C LYS A 72 -8.77 19.18 11.62
N PHE A 73 -8.90 20.30 10.93
CA PHE A 73 -10.09 21.16 11.04
C PHE A 73 -11.31 20.52 10.36
N PRO A 74 -12.53 20.93 10.74
CA PRO A 74 -13.72 20.59 9.98
C PRO A 74 -13.55 20.98 8.51
N ALA A 75 -13.80 20.00 7.63
CA ALA A 75 -13.70 20.19 6.20
C ALA A 75 -14.65 21.31 5.73
N VAL A 76 -14.20 22.11 4.77
CA VAL A 76 -15.07 23.11 4.14
C VAL A 76 -16.18 22.38 3.40
N GLN A 77 -17.43 22.71 3.75
CA GLN A 77 -18.62 22.17 3.10
C GLN A 77 -19.20 23.20 2.15
N GLN A 78 -19.71 22.74 1.01
CA GLN A 78 -20.42 23.55 0.04
C GLN A 78 -21.69 22.84 -0.43
N THR A 79 -22.64 23.60 -0.93
CA THR A 79 -23.89 23.07 -1.49
C THR A 79 -23.83 23.10 -3.01
N THR A 80 -24.20 22.00 -3.67
CA THR A 80 -24.27 21.91 -5.13
C THR A 80 -25.35 20.91 -5.57
N ARG A 81 -25.58 20.76 -6.88
CA ARG A 81 -26.58 19.85 -7.46
C ARG A 81 -25.95 18.58 -8.03
N VAL A 82 -26.59 17.43 -7.83
CA VAL A 82 -26.24 16.17 -8.51
C VAL A 82 -26.83 16.17 -9.91
N LEU A 83 -25.98 16.26 -10.93
CA LEU A 83 -26.40 16.28 -12.33
C LEU A 83 -26.66 14.89 -12.90
N ASN A 84 -25.84 13.92 -12.53
CA ASN A 84 -25.93 12.54 -12.98
C ASN A 84 -25.16 11.60 -12.05
N ILE A 85 -25.47 10.31 -12.08
CA ILE A 85 -24.70 9.26 -11.41
C ILE A 85 -24.30 8.21 -12.45
N THR A 86 -23.01 7.94 -12.57
CA THR A 86 -22.48 6.86 -13.44
C THR A 86 -21.81 5.79 -12.59
N VAL A 87 -21.49 4.65 -13.20
CA VAL A 87 -20.82 3.54 -12.52
C VAL A 87 -19.49 3.24 -13.20
N ASN A 88 -18.41 3.31 -12.43
CA ASN A 88 -17.07 2.92 -12.86
C ASN A 88 -16.79 1.47 -12.46
N VAL A 89 -16.30 0.67 -13.39
CA VAL A 89 -15.87 -0.70 -13.11
C VAL A 89 -14.40 -0.65 -12.72
N GLY A 90 -14.10 -0.98 -11.47
CA GLY A 90 -12.73 -1.01 -10.95
C GLY A 90 -11.94 -2.24 -11.44
N ARG A 91 -10.63 -2.25 -11.15
CA ARG A 91 -9.70 -3.33 -11.52
C ARG A 91 -10.17 -4.74 -11.17
N THR A 92 -10.79 -4.91 -10.01
CA THR A 92 -11.28 -6.22 -9.52
C THR A 92 -12.75 -6.46 -9.88
N GLY A 93 -13.30 -5.69 -10.81
CA GLY A 93 -14.69 -5.78 -11.24
C GLY A 93 -15.69 -5.08 -10.33
N THR A 94 -15.25 -4.36 -9.28
CA THR A 94 -16.16 -3.61 -8.41
C THR A 94 -16.91 -2.53 -9.19
N LEU A 95 -18.22 -2.41 -8.97
CA LEU A 95 -19.04 -1.32 -9.51
C LEU A 95 -19.05 -0.17 -8.51
N ASN A 96 -18.42 0.95 -8.87
CA ASN A 96 -18.22 2.10 -8.02
C ASN A 96 -19.06 3.28 -8.55
N PRO A 97 -20.11 3.70 -7.83
CA PRO A 97 -20.95 4.79 -8.27
C PRO A 97 -20.25 6.14 -8.06
N LEU A 98 -20.40 7.03 -9.05
CA LEU A 98 -19.75 8.33 -9.12
C LEU A 98 -20.79 9.40 -9.45
N ALA A 99 -20.93 10.40 -8.57
CA ALA A 99 -21.78 11.55 -8.80
C ALA A 99 -21.05 12.58 -9.67
N PHE A 100 -21.72 13.05 -10.72
CA PHE A 100 -21.37 14.26 -11.44
C PHE A 100 -22.13 15.41 -10.80
N LEU A 101 -21.41 16.45 -10.41
CA LEU A 101 -21.93 17.59 -9.68
C LEU A 101 -21.90 18.83 -10.56
N GLU A 102 -22.80 19.76 -10.30
CA GLU A 102 -22.64 21.13 -10.76
C GLU A 102 -21.33 21.69 -10.17
N PRO A 103 -20.42 22.24 -10.99
CA PRO A 103 -19.10 22.64 -10.51
C PRO A 103 -19.17 23.63 -9.34
N VAL A 104 -18.51 23.29 -8.22
CA VAL A 104 -18.51 24.10 -6.99
C VAL A 104 -17.09 24.25 -6.44
N ASN A 105 -16.74 25.43 -5.94
CA ASN A 105 -15.42 25.68 -5.37
C ASN A 105 -15.39 25.31 -3.87
N ILE A 106 -14.57 24.33 -3.50
CA ILE A 106 -14.39 23.85 -2.13
C ILE A 106 -12.92 24.02 -1.71
N GLY A 107 -12.62 25.06 -0.93
CA GLY A 107 -11.26 25.36 -0.49
C GLY A 107 -10.32 25.59 -1.67
N GLY A 108 -10.67 26.55 -2.54
CA GLY A 108 -9.87 26.95 -3.71
C GLY A 108 -9.92 26.00 -4.91
N VAL A 109 -10.46 24.79 -4.77
CA VAL A 109 -10.51 23.76 -5.83
C VAL A 109 -11.90 23.60 -6.39
N LEU A 110 -12.01 23.63 -7.73
CA LEU A 110 -13.26 23.36 -8.44
C LEU A 110 -13.56 21.86 -8.45
N VAL A 111 -14.63 21.46 -7.77
CA VAL A 111 -15.11 20.09 -7.67
C VAL A 111 -16.31 19.90 -8.59
N GLY A 112 -16.23 18.94 -9.51
CA GLY A 112 -17.35 18.53 -10.38
C GLY A 112 -17.73 17.05 -10.28
N ARG A 113 -17.06 16.29 -9.42
CA ARG A 113 -17.29 14.86 -9.22
C ARG A 113 -17.09 14.48 -7.76
N ALA A 114 -17.89 13.55 -7.25
CA ALA A 114 -17.74 13.00 -5.90
C ALA A 114 -18.02 11.49 -5.87
N THR A 115 -17.27 10.76 -5.06
CA THR A 115 -17.53 9.33 -4.84
C THR A 115 -18.81 9.13 -4.05
N LEU A 116 -19.56 8.08 -4.41
CA LEU A 116 -20.73 7.63 -3.67
C LEU A 116 -20.46 6.33 -2.88
N HIS A 117 -19.22 5.84 -2.91
CA HIS A 117 -18.76 4.60 -2.28
C HIS A 117 -19.42 3.32 -2.82
N ASN A 118 -20.71 3.10 -2.57
CA ASN A 118 -21.45 1.89 -2.94
C ASN A 118 -22.98 2.12 -2.97
N GLU A 119 -23.74 1.09 -3.35
CA GLU A 119 -25.21 1.19 -3.43
C GLU A 119 -25.88 1.40 -2.06
N ASP A 120 -25.31 0.87 -0.98
CA ASP A 120 -25.86 1.05 0.38
C ASP A 120 -25.73 2.50 0.84
N GLU A 121 -24.63 3.17 0.54
CA GLU A 121 -24.39 4.56 0.94
C GLU A 121 -25.31 5.53 0.19
N ILE A 122 -25.62 5.23 -1.07
CA ILE A 122 -26.62 5.96 -1.84
C ILE A 122 -28.00 5.80 -1.20
N ALA A 123 -28.39 4.56 -0.85
CA ALA A 123 -29.67 4.28 -0.22
C ALA A 123 -29.78 4.91 1.18
N ARG A 124 -28.72 4.80 2.00
CA ARG A 124 -28.66 5.35 3.36
C ARG A 124 -28.83 6.86 3.39
N LYS A 125 -28.27 7.57 2.40
CA LYS A 125 -28.40 9.02 2.25
C LYS A 125 -29.58 9.44 1.36
N ASP A 126 -30.31 8.49 0.79
CA ASP A 126 -31.36 8.68 -0.22
C ASP A 126 -30.93 9.64 -1.34
N ILE A 127 -29.73 9.44 -1.91
CA ILE A 127 -29.19 10.33 -2.96
C ILE A 127 -29.86 10.02 -4.30
N ARG A 128 -30.41 11.07 -4.94
CA ARG A 128 -31.08 11.00 -6.24
C ARG A 128 -30.43 11.92 -7.26
N ILE A 129 -30.61 11.60 -8.53
CA ILE A 129 -30.20 12.49 -9.61
C ILE A 129 -31.12 13.71 -9.59
N GLY A 130 -30.55 14.91 -9.58
CA GLY A 130 -31.26 16.18 -9.44
C GLY A 130 -31.18 16.81 -8.06
N ASP A 131 -30.82 16.05 -7.01
CA ASP A 131 -30.77 16.52 -5.62
C ASP A 131 -29.80 17.68 -5.42
N TRP A 132 -30.15 18.58 -4.49
CA TRP A 132 -29.20 19.48 -3.84
C TRP A 132 -28.50 18.75 -2.70
N VAL A 133 -27.17 18.81 -2.67
CA VAL A 133 -26.33 18.05 -1.74
C VAL A 133 -25.28 18.93 -1.08
N VAL A 134 -24.93 18.56 0.15
CA VAL A 134 -23.77 19.10 0.86
C VAL A 134 -22.55 18.25 0.51
N VAL A 135 -21.49 18.87 0.02
CA VAL A 135 -20.27 18.22 -0.46
C VAL A 135 -19.07 18.78 0.29
N GLN A 136 -18.10 17.93 0.59
CA GLN A 136 -16.85 18.31 1.23
C GLN A 136 -15.68 17.54 0.65
N ARG A 137 -14.46 18.00 0.91
CA ARG A 137 -13.23 17.23 0.62
C ARG A 137 -12.79 16.49 1.88
N ALA A 138 -12.92 15.16 1.88
CA ALA A 138 -12.42 14.31 2.95
C ALA A 138 -10.89 14.37 3.00
N GLY A 139 -10.35 14.74 4.17
CA GLY A 139 -8.91 14.95 4.36
C GLY A 139 -8.30 15.94 3.38
N ASP A 140 -9.10 16.91 2.91
CA ASP A 140 -8.76 17.89 1.87
C ASP A 140 -8.28 17.30 0.53
N VAL A 141 -8.63 16.05 0.22
CA VAL A 141 -8.26 15.42 -1.05
C VAL A 141 -9.48 14.91 -1.82
N ILE A 142 -10.30 14.07 -1.21
CA ILE A 142 -11.32 13.28 -1.94
C ILE A 142 -12.70 13.93 -1.75
N PRO A 143 -13.35 14.42 -2.83
CA PRO A 143 -14.71 14.95 -2.72
C PRO A 143 -15.73 13.84 -2.41
N GLN A 144 -16.58 14.08 -1.42
CA GLN A 144 -17.66 13.19 -1.02
C GLN A 144 -18.94 13.97 -0.70
N ILE A 145 -20.09 13.34 -0.93
CA ILE A 145 -21.39 13.87 -0.52
C ILE A 145 -21.61 13.56 0.96
N VAL A 146 -21.89 14.57 1.76
CA VAL A 146 -22.16 14.46 3.20
C VAL A 146 -23.62 14.12 3.45
N SER A 147 -24.53 14.89 2.85
CA SER A 147 -25.98 14.75 3.01
C SER A 147 -26.73 15.34 1.83
N VAL A 148 -28.00 14.93 1.69
CA VAL A 148 -28.97 15.54 0.78
C VAL A 148 -29.73 16.65 1.51
N ILE A 149 -30.07 17.73 0.80
CA ILE A 149 -30.92 18.81 1.29
C ILE A 149 -32.35 18.51 0.82
N ALA A 150 -33.03 17.62 1.54
CA ALA A 150 -34.33 17.08 1.16
C ALA A 150 -35.42 18.17 1.00
N GLU A 151 -35.30 19.28 1.74
CA GLU A 151 -36.22 20.41 1.70
C GLU A 151 -36.20 21.16 0.36
N ARG A 152 -35.17 20.96 -0.47
CA ARG A 152 -35.04 21.56 -1.80
C ARG A 152 -35.57 20.67 -2.92
N ARG A 153 -36.14 19.52 -2.60
CA ARG A 153 -36.70 18.62 -3.60
C ARG A 153 -37.96 19.20 -4.22
N ASP A 154 -38.05 19.15 -5.53
CA ASP A 154 -39.22 19.62 -6.29
C ASP A 154 -40.04 18.46 -6.89
N GLY A 155 -39.60 17.22 -6.69
CA GLY A 155 -40.26 16.00 -7.17
C GLY A 155 -39.78 15.55 -8.56
N SER A 156 -38.88 16.30 -9.20
CA SER A 156 -38.25 15.90 -10.46
C SER A 156 -37.08 14.92 -10.28
N GLU A 157 -36.66 14.65 -9.03
CA GLU A 157 -35.48 13.85 -8.74
C GLU A 157 -35.69 12.36 -9.05
N VAL A 158 -34.68 11.75 -9.66
CA VAL A 158 -34.73 10.36 -10.11
C VAL A 158 -33.91 9.47 -9.18
N PRO A 159 -34.52 8.46 -8.52
CA PRO A 159 -33.78 7.48 -7.74
C PRO A 159 -32.73 6.75 -8.59
N PHE A 160 -31.53 6.56 -8.04
CA PHE A 160 -30.50 5.77 -8.69
C PHE A 160 -30.61 4.30 -8.27
N THR A 161 -30.49 3.40 -9.23
CA THR A 161 -30.39 1.95 -8.98
C THR A 161 -29.11 1.43 -9.61
N MET A 162 -28.36 0.64 -8.85
CA MET A 162 -27.15 0.01 -9.37
C MET A 162 -27.52 -0.96 -10.51
N PRO A 163 -26.82 -0.94 -11.65
CA PRO A 163 -27.23 -1.72 -12.81
C PRO A 163 -27.02 -3.22 -12.59
N GLU A 164 -27.97 -4.03 -13.05
CA GLU A 164 -27.87 -5.50 -13.02
C GLU A 164 -26.86 -6.02 -14.05
N LEU A 165 -26.60 -5.25 -15.11
CA LEU A 165 -25.61 -5.54 -16.13
C LEU A 165 -24.43 -4.57 -16.02
N CYS A 166 -23.22 -5.07 -16.24
CA CYS A 166 -22.00 -4.28 -16.21
C CYS A 166 -22.03 -3.22 -17.33
N PRO A 167 -21.87 -1.92 -17.02
CA PRO A 167 -21.95 -0.86 -18.03
C PRO A 167 -20.80 -0.89 -19.05
N ALA A 168 -19.72 -1.63 -18.76
CA ALA A 168 -18.56 -1.74 -19.64
C ALA A 168 -18.62 -2.93 -20.61
N CYS A 169 -19.27 -4.04 -20.23
CA CYS A 169 -19.23 -5.27 -21.04
C CYS A 169 -20.58 -5.98 -21.17
N GLY A 170 -21.64 -5.48 -20.53
CA GLY A 170 -22.98 -6.07 -20.58
C GLY A 170 -23.16 -7.37 -19.78
N ALA A 171 -22.10 -7.92 -19.18
CA ALA A 171 -22.20 -9.14 -18.37
C ALA A 171 -23.03 -8.93 -17.09
N PRO A 172 -23.69 -9.96 -16.55
CA PRO A 172 -24.40 -9.88 -15.28
C PRO A 172 -23.50 -9.40 -14.14
N THR A 173 -24.11 -8.72 -13.19
CA THR A 173 -23.46 -8.30 -11.95
C THR A 173 -23.90 -9.20 -10.80
N HIS A 174 -23.02 -9.36 -9.82
CA HIS A 174 -23.28 -10.16 -8.63
C HIS A 174 -22.92 -9.37 -7.38
N ARG A 175 -23.75 -9.50 -6.34
CA ARG A 175 -23.49 -8.97 -5.01
C ARG A 175 -23.77 -10.09 -4.03
N GLU A 176 -22.75 -10.50 -3.29
CA GLU A 176 -22.91 -11.46 -2.18
C GLU A 176 -23.81 -10.84 -1.09
N PRO A 177 -24.63 -11.64 -0.38
CA PRO A 177 -25.56 -11.13 0.63
C PRO A 177 -24.93 -10.19 1.68
N ASP A 178 -23.70 -10.48 2.12
CA ASP A 178 -23.00 -9.71 3.16
C ASP A 178 -21.94 -8.74 2.61
N ALA A 179 -21.81 -8.61 1.29
CA ALA A 179 -20.85 -7.70 0.68
C ALA A 179 -21.47 -6.32 0.44
N ALA A 180 -20.75 -5.25 0.77
CA ALA A 180 -21.17 -3.87 0.45
C ALA A 180 -21.05 -3.54 -1.06
N MET A 181 -20.16 -4.22 -1.77
CA MET A 181 -19.86 -3.94 -3.18
C MET A 181 -20.54 -4.95 -4.10
N ARG A 182 -21.02 -4.46 -5.25
CA ARG A 182 -21.44 -5.25 -6.40
C ARG A 182 -20.27 -5.41 -7.39
N TYR A 183 -20.22 -6.54 -8.08
CA TYR A 183 -19.12 -6.91 -8.97
C TYR A 183 -19.61 -7.32 -10.35
N CYS A 184 -18.84 -7.02 -11.38
CA CYS A 184 -18.97 -7.61 -12.71
C CYS A 184 -18.51 -9.07 -12.66
N THR A 185 -19.31 -9.98 -13.22
CA THR A 185 -18.98 -11.43 -13.24
C THR A 185 -18.01 -11.81 -14.37
N ASN A 186 -17.80 -10.94 -15.36
CA ASN A 186 -16.92 -11.21 -16.48
C ASN A 186 -15.45 -10.92 -16.12
N ALA A 187 -14.67 -11.98 -15.92
CA ALA A 187 -13.23 -11.91 -15.68
C ALA A 187 -12.43 -11.29 -16.85
N SER A 188 -12.98 -11.29 -18.07
CA SER A 188 -12.38 -10.70 -19.28
C SER A 188 -13.00 -9.34 -19.61
N CYS A 189 -13.55 -8.64 -18.62
CA CYS A 189 -14.13 -7.32 -18.82
C CYS A 189 -13.06 -6.31 -19.30
N PRO A 190 -13.27 -5.60 -20.43
CA PRO A 190 -12.32 -4.61 -20.95
C PRO A 190 -12.04 -3.48 -19.95
N ALA A 191 -13.02 -3.05 -19.15
CA ALA A 191 -12.77 -2.04 -18.12
C ALA A 191 -11.85 -2.55 -16.99
N GLN A 192 -11.96 -3.83 -16.62
CA GLN A 192 -11.01 -4.43 -15.66
C GLN A 192 -9.61 -4.47 -16.25
N LEU A 193 -9.47 -4.84 -17.53
CA LEU A 193 -8.19 -4.84 -18.24
C LEU A 193 -7.57 -3.45 -18.28
N LYS A 194 -8.33 -2.41 -18.66
CA LYS A 194 -7.87 -1.00 -18.67
C LYS A 194 -7.34 -0.55 -17.31
N GLU A 195 -8.07 -0.84 -16.25
CA GLU A 195 -7.65 -0.51 -14.88
C GLU A 195 -6.45 -1.36 -14.42
N HIS A 196 -6.38 -2.62 -14.84
CA HIS A 196 -5.25 -3.51 -14.53
C HIS A 196 -3.97 -3.05 -15.21
N VAL A 197 -4.04 -2.70 -16.49
CA VAL A 197 -2.90 -2.14 -17.24
C VAL A 197 -2.51 -0.79 -16.64
N SER A 198 -3.47 0.09 -16.33
CA SER A 198 -3.18 1.39 -15.70
C SER A 198 -2.50 1.24 -14.33
N HIS A 199 -2.91 0.26 -13.54
CA HIS A 199 -2.22 -0.08 -12.29
C HIS A 199 -0.81 -0.63 -12.55
N PHE A 200 -0.66 -1.55 -13.50
CA PHE A 200 0.60 -2.19 -13.84
C PHE A 200 1.68 -1.17 -14.24
N VAL A 201 1.33 -0.19 -15.06
CA VAL A 201 2.24 0.86 -15.55
C VAL A 201 2.50 1.98 -14.53
N GLY A 202 1.71 2.04 -13.46
CA GLY A 202 1.75 3.11 -12.47
C GLY A 202 3.08 3.22 -11.72
N ARG A 203 3.34 4.40 -11.13
CA ARG A 203 4.60 4.72 -10.43
C ARG A 203 4.93 3.79 -9.26
N GLY A 204 3.92 3.25 -8.56
CA GLY A 204 4.08 2.28 -7.46
C GLY A 204 4.32 0.84 -7.93
N ALA A 205 4.14 0.58 -9.23
CA ALA A 205 4.24 -0.72 -9.87
C ALA A 205 5.47 -0.74 -10.79
N MET A 206 5.29 -0.98 -12.10
CA MET A 206 6.38 -1.06 -13.08
C MET A 206 6.94 0.30 -13.52
N ASP A 207 6.25 1.40 -13.21
CA ASP A 207 6.69 2.78 -13.44
C ASP A 207 7.11 3.01 -14.90
N ILE A 208 6.14 2.89 -15.81
CA ILE A 208 6.30 3.11 -17.25
C ILE A 208 5.83 4.52 -17.59
N ALA A 209 6.77 5.47 -17.51
CA ALA A 209 6.50 6.86 -17.84
C ALA A 209 6.03 7.02 -19.29
N GLY A 210 5.00 7.85 -19.50
CA GLY A 210 4.41 8.09 -20.82
C GLY A 210 3.22 7.19 -21.16
N LEU A 211 3.07 6.03 -20.51
CA LEU A 211 1.90 5.16 -20.65
C LEU A 211 0.82 5.50 -19.61
N GLY A 212 0.22 6.68 -19.73
CA GLY A 212 -0.84 7.12 -18.83
C GLY A 212 -2.22 6.52 -19.15
N HIS A 213 -3.19 6.70 -18.25
CA HIS A 213 -4.56 6.15 -18.33
C HIS A 213 -5.21 6.29 -19.72
N LYS A 214 -5.20 7.48 -20.32
CA LYS A 214 -5.77 7.72 -21.67
C LYS A 214 -5.12 6.88 -22.77
N LEU A 215 -3.79 6.68 -22.69
CA LEU A 215 -3.06 5.94 -23.72
C LEU A 215 -3.23 4.44 -23.52
N THR A 216 -3.23 3.99 -22.26
CA THR A 216 -3.62 2.63 -21.86
C THR A 216 -4.99 2.27 -22.40
N ASP A 217 -6.00 3.10 -22.14
CA ASP A 217 -7.36 2.89 -22.61
C ASP A 217 -7.40 2.73 -24.13
N ARG A 218 -6.72 3.62 -24.85
CA ARG A 218 -6.62 3.58 -26.31
C ARG A 218 -5.94 2.31 -26.82
N PHE A 219 -4.87 1.87 -26.17
CA PHE A 219 -4.15 0.65 -26.60
C PHE A 219 -4.97 -0.61 -26.36
N VAL A 220 -5.76 -0.65 -25.28
CA VAL A 220 -6.72 -1.73 -25.04
C VAL A 220 -7.87 -1.68 -26.05
N ASP A 221 -8.45 -0.49 -26.30
CA ASP A 221 -9.57 -0.32 -27.24
C ASP A 221 -9.20 -0.67 -28.68
N LEU A 222 -7.97 -0.38 -29.10
CA LEU A 222 -7.44 -0.76 -30.41
C LEU A 222 -6.94 -2.21 -30.47
N GLY A 223 -6.99 -2.95 -29.37
CA GLY A 223 -6.60 -4.36 -29.30
C GLY A 223 -5.09 -4.62 -29.26
N PHE A 224 -4.26 -3.58 -29.09
CA PHE A 224 -2.80 -3.74 -28.93
C PHE A 224 -2.42 -4.40 -27.61
N ILE A 225 -3.27 -4.26 -26.58
CA ILE A 225 -3.06 -4.85 -25.25
C ILE A 225 -4.29 -5.66 -24.88
N ARG A 226 -4.11 -6.99 -24.69
CA ARG A 226 -5.14 -7.92 -24.20
C ARG A 226 -4.80 -8.46 -22.82
N ASP A 227 -3.52 -8.45 -22.46
CA ASP A 227 -3.01 -8.66 -21.11
C ASP A 227 -1.77 -7.77 -20.87
N VAL A 228 -1.31 -7.66 -19.62
CA VAL A 228 -0.19 -6.77 -19.27
C VAL A 228 1.16 -7.20 -19.87
N ALA A 229 1.31 -8.44 -20.36
CA ALA A 229 2.53 -8.87 -21.02
C ALA A 229 2.65 -8.31 -22.44
N ASP A 230 1.52 -8.08 -23.13
CA ASP A 230 1.49 -7.50 -24.49
C ASP A 230 2.21 -6.13 -24.57
N ILE A 231 2.30 -5.39 -23.44
CA ILE A 231 3.05 -4.13 -23.32
C ILE A 231 4.51 -4.28 -23.80
N TYR A 232 5.12 -5.42 -23.52
CA TYR A 232 6.53 -5.68 -23.82
C TYR A 232 6.75 -6.23 -25.23
N SER A 233 5.67 -6.50 -25.98
CA SER A 233 5.68 -7.01 -27.35
C SER A 233 4.91 -6.10 -28.32
N LEU A 234 4.67 -4.84 -27.95
CA LEU A 234 4.02 -3.87 -28.81
C LEU A 234 4.80 -3.69 -30.11
N ASP A 235 4.07 -3.66 -31.23
CA ASP A 235 4.62 -3.28 -32.53
C ASP A 235 4.81 -1.76 -32.55
N TRP A 236 6.03 -1.31 -32.31
CA TRP A 236 6.37 0.11 -32.23
C TRP A 236 6.16 0.85 -33.54
N ASP A 237 6.21 0.17 -34.68
CA ASP A 237 5.98 0.78 -36.00
C ASP A 237 4.48 1.06 -36.20
N GLU A 238 3.60 0.16 -35.75
CA GLU A 238 2.15 0.40 -35.72
C GLU A 238 1.76 1.47 -34.69
N ILE A 239 2.38 1.46 -33.50
CA ILE A 239 2.14 2.49 -32.48
C ILE A 239 2.54 3.88 -32.99
N ALA A 240 3.61 3.98 -33.79
CA ALA A 240 4.04 5.25 -34.38
C ALA A 240 3.07 5.84 -35.40
N LYS A 241 2.18 5.02 -35.99
CA LYS A 241 1.15 5.49 -36.94
C LYS A 241 -0.07 6.11 -36.25
N LEU A 242 -0.17 5.99 -34.94
CA LEU A 242 -1.33 6.50 -34.19
C LEU A 242 -1.31 8.03 -34.09
N ASP A 243 -2.46 8.65 -34.39
CA ASP A 243 -2.63 10.10 -34.26
C ASP A 243 -2.22 10.61 -32.87
N ARG A 244 -1.55 11.76 -32.82
CA ARG A 244 -1.08 12.43 -31.59
C ARG A 244 0.01 11.68 -30.81
N LEU A 245 0.71 10.72 -31.44
CA LEU A 245 1.95 10.15 -30.95
C LEU A 245 3.09 10.55 -31.90
N GLY A 246 3.89 11.54 -31.52
CA GLY A 246 5.08 11.91 -32.29
C GLY A 246 6.21 10.89 -32.09
N GLU A 247 7.13 10.79 -33.06
CA GLU A 247 8.26 9.84 -33.04
C GLU A 247 9.04 9.85 -31.71
N LYS A 248 9.33 11.04 -31.17
CA LYS A 248 10.02 11.20 -29.88
C LYS A 248 9.21 10.64 -28.70
N SER A 249 7.89 10.74 -28.74
CA SER A 249 7.02 10.18 -27.70
C SER A 249 7.05 8.65 -27.73
N VAL A 250 7.06 8.07 -28.93
CA VAL A 250 7.13 6.61 -29.13
C VAL A 250 8.48 6.08 -28.67
N ASP A 251 9.58 6.73 -29.03
CA ASP A 251 10.92 6.36 -28.57
C ASP A 251 11.06 6.44 -27.04
N ASN A 252 10.53 7.51 -26.43
CA ASN A 252 10.50 7.62 -24.96
C ASN A 252 9.68 6.49 -24.31
N LEU A 253 8.52 6.16 -24.89
CA LEU A 253 7.66 5.10 -24.39
C LEU A 253 8.35 3.73 -24.50
N ARG A 254 8.98 3.45 -25.65
CA ARG A 254 9.77 2.23 -25.87
C ARG A 254 10.89 2.10 -24.84
N LYS A 255 11.65 3.18 -24.60
CA LYS A 255 12.70 3.22 -23.58
C LYS A 255 12.16 2.99 -22.17
N ALA A 256 11.01 3.56 -21.84
CA ALA A 256 10.37 3.36 -20.54
C ALA A 256 9.91 1.91 -20.32
N VAL A 257 9.34 1.26 -21.37
CA VAL A 257 8.96 -0.16 -21.34
C VAL A 257 10.19 -1.07 -21.17
N GLU A 258 11.29 -0.81 -21.89
CA GLU A 258 12.51 -1.60 -21.70
C GLU A 258 13.16 -1.38 -20.33
N ALA A 259 13.16 -0.16 -19.81
CA ALA A 259 13.68 0.14 -18.48
C ALA A 259 12.87 -0.55 -17.37
N SER A 260 11.56 -0.68 -17.53
CA SER A 260 10.68 -1.28 -16.52
C SER A 260 10.92 -2.79 -16.33
N LYS A 261 11.48 -3.48 -17.34
CA LYS A 261 11.87 -4.89 -17.20
C LYS A 261 12.82 -5.13 -16.03
N ARG A 262 13.59 -4.12 -15.62
CA ARG A 262 14.57 -4.21 -14.51
C ARG A 262 13.99 -3.91 -13.13
N ARG A 263 12.69 -3.60 -13.00
CA ARG A 263 12.11 -3.30 -11.67
C ARG A 263 12.25 -4.53 -10.75
N PRO A 264 12.45 -4.33 -9.42
CA PRO A 264 12.55 -5.44 -8.46
C PRO A 264 11.32 -6.33 -8.45
N LEU A 265 11.47 -7.59 -8.04
CA LEU A 265 10.37 -8.57 -7.98
C LEU A 265 9.16 -8.05 -7.17
N ALA A 266 9.42 -7.35 -6.07
CA ALA A 266 8.36 -6.74 -5.26
C ALA A 266 7.47 -5.78 -6.08
N ARG A 267 8.04 -5.01 -7.02
CA ARG A 267 7.28 -4.12 -7.90
C ARG A 267 6.42 -4.90 -8.89
N LEU A 268 6.96 -5.99 -9.44
CA LEU A 268 6.18 -6.89 -10.31
C LEU A 268 4.99 -7.50 -9.55
N LEU A 269 5.20 -7.99 -8.33
CA LEU A 269 4.14 -8.54 -7.49
C LEU A 269 3.04 -7.52 -7.17
N VAL A 270 3.40 -6.25 -6.92
CA VAL A 270 2.43 -5.16 -6.82
C VAL A 270 1.70 -4.98 -8.16
N ALA A 271 2.44 -4.93 -9.27
CA ALA A 271 1.90 -4.65 -10.61
C ALA A 271 0.89 -5.70 -11.09
N LEU A 272 1.08 -6.97 -10.72
CA LEU A 272 0.16 -8.05 -11.02
C LEU A 272 -1.24 -7.84 -10.41
N GLY A 273 -1.36 -6.98 -9.39
CA GLY A 273 -2.66 -6.52 -8.88
C GLY A 273 -3.44 -7.58 -8.11
N LEU A 274 -2.75 -8.55 -7.50
CA LEU A 274 -3.36 -9.61 -6.69
C LEU A 274 -4.26 -9.00 -5.60
N ARG A 275 -5.41 -9.63 -5.37
CA ARG A 275 -6.38 -9.15 -4.39
C ARG A 275 -5.72 -9.11 -3.01
N HIS A 276 -5.90 -7.98 -2.30
CA HIS A 276 -5.34 -7.74 -0.96
C HIS A 276 -3.79 -7.74 -0.86
N VAL A 277 -3.05 -7.86 -1.97
CA VAL A 277 -1.58 -7.72 -1.99
C VAL A 277 -1.21 -6.27 -2.27
N GLY A 278 -0.72 -5.57 -1.25
CA GLY A 278 -0.13 -4.23 -1.36
C GLY A 278 1.41 -4.26 -1.36
N GLU A 279 2.03 -3.08 -1.35
CA GLU A 279 3.50 -2.91 -1.38
C GLU A 279 4.21 -3.75 -0.30
N ARG A 280 3.70 -3.72 0.94
CA ARG A 280 4.31 -4.45 2.06
C ARG A 280 4.27 -5.97 1.87
N SER A 281 3.10 -6.51 1.53
CA SER A 281 2.95 -7.95 1.32
C SER A 281 3.78 -8.41 0.12
N ALA A 282 3.82 -7.63 -0.95
CA ALA A 282 4.65 -7.91 -2.12
C ALA A 282 6.15 -7.92 -1.78
N ALA A 283 6.64 -6.98 -0.96
CA ALA A 283 8.02 -6.97 -0.49
C ALA A 283 8.35 -8.23 0.33
N LEU A 284 7.47 -8.62 1.25
CA LEU A 284 7.67 -9.81 2.09
C LEU A 284 7.64 -11.12 1.27
N LEU A 285 6.78 -11.20 0.27
CA LEU A 285 6.74 -12.32 -0.68
C LEU A 285 8.02 -12.38 -1.52
N ALA A 286 8.47 -11.24 -2.05
CA ALA A 286 9.71 -11.16 -2.81
C ALA A 286 10.92 -11.57 -1.97
N GLU A 287 11.01 -11.10 -0.72
CA GLU A 287 12.06 -11.46 0.23
C GLU A 287 12.03 -12.97 0.57
N ARG A 288 10.83 -13.52 0.84
CA ARG A 288 10.67 -14.93 1.21
C ARG A 288 11.03 -15.89 0.08
N PHE A 289 10.51 -15.63 -1.12
CA PHE A 289 10.55 -16.60 -2.22
C PHE A 289 11.66 -16.28 -3.24
N GLY A 290 12.06 -15.02 -3.38
CA GLY A 290 13.13 -14.55 -4.27
C GLY A 290 12.85 -14.67 -5.77
N SER A 291 11.79 -15.37 -6.18
CA SER A 291 11.39 -15.50 -7.58
C SER A 291 9.92 -15.87 -7.73
N ILE A 292 9.32 -15.52 -8.88
CA ILE A 292 7.99 -15.99 -9.27
C ILE A 292 7.94 -17.51 -9.31
N ALA A 293 8.95 -18.15 -9.92
CA ALA A 293 8.99 -19.61 -10.04
C ALA A 293 9.04 -20.34 -8.68
N ALA A 294 9.62 -19.72 -7.65
CA ALA A 294 9.58 -20.26 -6.29
C ALA A 294 8.21 -20.07 -5.64
N LEU A 295 7.55 -18.94 -5.89
CA LEU A 295 6.19 -18.68 -5.41
C LEU A 295 5.17 -19.62 -6.06
N GLU A 296 5.30 -19.92 -7.36
CA GLU A 296 4.42 -20.88 -8.07
C GLU A 296 4.52 -22.31 -7.52
N ARG A 297 5.67 -22.68 -6.96
CA ARG A 297 5.93 -23.99 -6.33
C ARG A 297 5.66 -24.01 -4.82
N ALA A 298 5.35 -22.86 -4.22
CA ALA A 298 5.11 -22.78 -2.79
C ALA A 298 3.80 -23.48 -2.42
N THR A 299 3.79 -24.15 -1.27
CA THR A 299 2.55 -24.65 -0.68
C THR A 299 1.77 -23.49 -0.07
N LEU A 300 0.45 -23.68 0.11
CA LEU A 300 -0.40 -22.72 0.82
C LEU A 300 0.16 -22.37 2.20
N ASP A 301 0.59 -23.38 2.96
CA ASP A 301 1.19 -23.19 4.29
C ASP A 301 2.44 -22.32 4.23
N ALA A 302 3.32 -22.52 3.24
CA ALA A 302 4.54 -21.72 3.09
C ALA A 302 4.26 -20.25 2.77
N ILE A 303 3.14 -19.96 2.07
CA ILE A 303 2.68 -18.59 1.80
C ILE A 303 2.07 -17.99 3.07
N ASN A 304 1.26 -18.77 3.80
CA ASN A 304 0.65 -18.35 5.06
C ASN A 304 1.66 -18.10 6.18
N ASP A 305 2.82 -18.77 6.15
CA ASP A 305 3.93 -18.57 7.09
C ASP A 305 4.66 -17.23 6.92
N VAL A 306 4.40 -16.49 5.84
CA VAL A 306 4.99 -15.16 5.63
C VAL A 306 4.41 -14.18 6.65
N PRO A 307 5.25 -13.42 7.39
CA PRO A 307 4.77 -12.46 8.37
C PRO A 307 3.72 -11.51 7.79
N SER A 308 2.66 -11.22 8.54
CA SER A 308 1.57 -10.33 8.08
C SER A 308 0.74 -10.84 6.90
N ILE A 309 0.92 -12.09 6.46
CA ILE A 309 0.01 -12.77 5.52
C ILE A 309 -0.88 -13.72 6.33
N GLY A 310 -2.18 -13.48 6.30
CA GLY A 310 -3.18 -14.35 6.92
C GLY A 310 -3.78 -15.36 5.93
N PRO A 311 -4.61 -16.31 6.39
CA PRO A 311 -5.09 -17.43 5.59
C PRO A 311 -5.89 -16.99 4.35
N ILE A 312 -6.70 -15.94 4.47
CA ILE A 312 -7.48 -15.40 3.33
C ILE A 312 -6.55 -14.87 2.24
N LEU A 313 -5.51 -14.14 2.62
CA LEU A 313 -4.55 -13.58 1.68
C LEU A 313 -3.67 -14.70 1.08
N ALA A 314 -3.23 -15.65 1.90
CA ALA A 314 -2.45 -16.79 1.45
C ALA A 314 -3.21 -17.62 0.41
N GLN A 315 -4.49 -17.91 0.66
CA GLN A 315 -5.35 -18.62 -0.28
C GLN A 315 -5.48 -17.84 -1.59
N SER A 316 -5.76 -16.53 -1.53
CA SER A 316 -5.88 -15.70 -2.74
C SER A 316 -4.59 -15.66 -3.58
N ILE A 317 -3.42 -15.65 -2.94
CA ILE A 317 -2.12 -15.70 -3.63
C ILE A 317 -1.90 -17.09 -4.23
N TYR A 318 -2.18 -18.13 -3.47
CA TYR A 318 -2.03 -19.52 -3.91
C TYR A 318 -2.92 -19.78 -5.14
N ASP A 319 -4.21 -19.46 -5.06
CA ASP A 319 -5.15 -19.62 -6.17
C ASP A 319 -4.69 -18.85 -7.41
N PHE A 320 -4.20 -17.62 -7.23
CA PHE A 320 -3.67 -16.82 -8.34
C PHE A 320 -2.52 -17.52 -9.06
N VAL A 321 -1.53 -18.06 -8.34
CA VAL A 321 -0.37 -18.73 -8.97
C VAL A 321 -0.66 -20.16 -9.42
N GLN A 322 -1.76 -20.77 -8.96
CA GLN A 322 -2.22 -22.07 -9.44
C GLN A 322 -3.10 -21.97 -10.70
N GLU A 323 -3.79 -20.86 -10.91
CA GLU A 323 -4.67 -20.63 -12.06
C GLU A 323 -3.90 -20.65 -13.41
N PRO A 324 -4.27 -21.53 -14.36
CA PRO A 324 -3.55 -21.69 -15.63
C PRO A 324 -3.33 -20.40 -16.42
N ARG A 325 -4.35 -19.54 -16.53
CA ARG A 325 -4.25 -18.27 -17.27
C ARG A 325 -3.22 -17.31 -16.67
N ASN A 326 -3.10 -17.30 -15.34
CA ASN A 326 -2.11 -16.45 -14.66
C ASN A 326 -0.69 -17.01 -14.84
N ARG A 327 -0.52 -18.34 -14.85
CA ARG A 327 0.78 -18.96 -15.16
C ARG A 327 1.24 -18.64 -16.58
N GLU A 328 0.33 -18.68 -17.55
CA GLU A 328 0.61 -18.25 -18.92
C GLU A 328 1.06 -16.78 -18.96
N LEU A 329 0.37 -15.89 -18.24
CA LEU A 329 0.77 -14.48 -18.11
C LEU A 329 2.18 -14.33 -17.51
N LEU A 330 2.47 -15.04 -16.41
CA LEU A 330 3.78 -15.01 -15.74
C LEU A 330 4.89 -15.52 -16.67
N ALA A 331 4.62 -16.58 -17.43
CA ALA A 331 5.54 -17.11 -18.44
C ALA A 331 5.78 -16.11 -19.57
N LYS A 332 4.75 -15.43 -20.10
CA LYS A 332 4.91 -14.37 -21.10
C LYS A 332 5.78 -13.22 -20.59
N LEU A 333 5.56 -12.77 -19.35
CA LEU A 333 6.35 -11.70 -18.72
C LEU A 333 7.82 -12.12 -18.58
N ALA A 334 8.08 -13.35 -18.13
CA ALA A 334 9.43 -13.89 -18.04
C ALA A 334 10.10 -13.97 -19.42
N ALA A 335 9.38 -14.46 -20.45
CA ALA A 335 9.88 -14.55 -21.83
C ALA A 335 10.16 -13.17 -22.44
N ALA A 336 9.39 -12.15 -22.06
CA ALA A 336 9.62 -10.76 -22.47
C ALA A 336 10.84 -10.10 -21.79
N GLY A 337 11.49 -10.81 -20.86
CA GLY A 337 12.69 -10.34 -20.15
C GLY A 337 12.38 -9.51 -18.90
N VAL A 338 11.15 -9.52 -18.40
CA VAL A 338 10.81 -8.90 -17.12
C VAL A 338 11.52 -9.65 -16.00
N ARG A 339 12.13 -8.91 -15.07
CA ARG A 339 12.80 -9.46 -13.89
C ARG A 339 11.79 -10.20 -13.00
N THR A 340 11.80 -11.52 -13.07
CA THR A 340 10.97 -12.43 -12.24
C THR A 340 11.74 -13.08 -11.10
N VAL A 341 13.02 -12.76 -10.98
CA VAL A 341 13.92 -13.24 -9.94
C VAL A 341 14.63 -12.01 -9.38
N ASP A 342 14.58 -11.84 -8.06
CA ASP A 342 15.56 -10.99 -7.43
C ASP A 342 16.82 -11.80 -7.25
N GLU A 343 17.96 -11.23 -7.66
CA GLU A 343 19.25 -11.69 -7.13
C GLU A 343 19.05 -11.73 -5.62
N ARG A 344 19.03 -12.94 -5.06
CA ARG A 344 19.00 -13.06 -3.61
C ARG A 344 20.18 -12.22 -3.18
N HIS A 345 19.93 -11.16 -2.43
CA HIS A 345 20.88 -10.86 -1.38
C HIS A 345 20.96 -12.19 -0.64
N GLU A 346 22.03 -12.96 -0.89
CA GLU A 346 22.56 -13.85 0.11
C GLU A 346 22.58 -12.97 1.34
N SER A 347 21.56 -13.19 2.18
CA SER A 347 21.26 -12.51 3.42
C SER A 347 22.56 -11.93 3.94
N THR A 348 22.75 -10.62 3.81
CA THR A 348 24.04 -9.92 3.99
C THR A 348 24.86 -10.63 5.02
N ALA A 349 25.70 -11.55 4.55
CA ALA A 349 26.55 -12.31 5.43
C ALA A 349 27.72 -11.39 5.67
N ARG A 350 28.05 -11.26 6.96
CA ARG A 350 29.31 -10.74 7.50
C ARG A 350 29.28 -9.24 7.83
N GLY A 351 28.48 -8.89 8.84
CA GLY A 351 29.11 -8.21 9.96
C GLY A 351 30.04 -9.20 10.65
N ALA A 352 31.33 -8.86 10.81
CA ALA A 352 32.25 -9.65 11.62
C ALA A 352 31.82 -9.54 13.09
N GLY A 353 30.90 -10.40 13.51
CA GLY A 353 30.42 -10.50 14.88
C GLY A 353 30.50 -11.94 15.37
N VAL A 354 30.48 -12.13 16.69
CA VAL A 354 30.63 -13.44 17.35
C VAL A 354 29.59 -14.47 16.91
N LEU A 355 28.43 -14.03 16.40
CA LEU A 355 27.35 -14.90 15.91
C LEU A 355 27.33 -15.04 14.38
N SER A 356 28.40 -14.62 13.69
CA SER A 356 28.53 -14.75 12.23
C SER A 356 28.35 -16.20 11.78
N GLY A 357 27.39 -16.42 10.87
CA GLY A 357 27.10 -17.74 10.31
C GLY A 357 26.15 -18.62 11.15
N GLN A 358 25.71 -18.13 12.31
CA GLN A 358 24.72 -18.84 13.13
C GLN A 358 23.30 -18.48 12.71
N SER A 359 22.42 -19.48 12.59
CA SER A 359 20.99 -19.25 12.31
C SER A 359 20.18 -19.36 13.59
N VAL A 360 19.41 -18.31 13.92
CA VAL A 360 18.73 -18.17 15.21
C VAL A 360 17.23 -17.98 15.01
N VAL A 361 16.41 -18.65 15.81
CA VAL A 361 14.95 -18.44 15.82
C VAL A 361 14.55 -17.92 17.20
N VAL A 362 13.77 -16.84 17.25
CA VAL A 362 13.23 -16.30 18.51
C VAL A 362 11.77 -16.71 18.65
N THR A 363 11.42 -17.37 19.76
CA THR A 363 10.06 -17.80 20.06
C THR A 363 9.68 -17.46 21.51
N GLY A 364 8.38 -17.25 21.76
CA GLY A 364 7.89 -16.73 23.04
C GLY A 364 7.99 -15.20 23.14
N ARG A 365 7.60 -14.68 24.31
CA ARG A 365 7.67 -13.28 24.72
C ARG A 365 8.95 -13.08 25.55
N LEU A 366 9.75 -12.11 25.14
CA LEU A 366 10.95 -11.69 25.86
C LEU A 366 10.58 -10.59 26.87
N THR A 367 11.15 -10.66 28.07
CA THR A 367 10.86 -9.80 29.22
C THR A 367 11.68 -8.51 29.21
N SER A 368 12.90 -8.55 28.69
CA SER A 368 13.85 -7.42 28.67
C SER A 368 13.80 -6.59 27.39
N MET A 369 13.24 -7.14 26.29
CA MET A 369 13.14 -6.45 25.00
C MET A 369 12.01 -6.99 24.12
N THR A 370 11.59 -6.21 23.14
CA THR A 370 10.61 -6.68 22.15
C THR A 370 11.26 -7.63 21.13
N ARG A 371 10.47 -8.53 20.53
CA ARG A 371 10.98 -9.46 19.49
C ARG A 371 11.74 -8.73 18.37
N PRO A 372 11.22 -7.64 17.76
CA PRO A 372 11.98 -6.90 16.74
C PRO A 372 13.33 -6.36 17.24
N GLN A 373 13.41 -5.91 18.50
CA GLN A 373 14.67 -5.46 19.10
C GLN A 373 15.66 -6.61 19.30
N ALA A 374 15.19 -7.78 19.72
CA ALA A 374 16.03 -8.99 19.83
C ALA A 374 16.56 -9.43 18.46
N GLU A 375 15.69 -9.45 17.45
CA GLU A 375 16.09 -9.79 16.08
C GLU A 375 17.11 -8.79 15.52
N GLU A 376 16.95 -7.49 15.80
CA GLU A 376 17.90 -6.46 15.41
C GLU A 376 19.26 -6.61 16.10
N ARG A 377 19.28 -6.89 17.41
CA ARG A 377 20.53 -7.14 18.15
C ARG A 377 21.26 -8.39 17.64
N LEU A 378 20.52 -9.45 17.36
CA LEU A 378 21.04 -10.68 16.75
C LEU A 378 21.62 -10.42 15.35
N ARG A 379 20.92 -9.65 14.52
CA ARG A 379 21.42 -9.25 13.19
C ARG A 379 22.69 -8.41 13.29
N ARG A 380 22.75 -7.45 14.23
CA ARG A 380 23.96 -6.65 14.48
C ARG A 380 25.14 -7.49 14.95
N ALA A 381 24.89 -8.54 15.73
CA ALA A 381 25.91 -9.50 16.17
C ALA A 381 26.33 -10.51 15.07
N GLY A 382 25.76 -10.42 13.86
CA GLY A 382 26.11 -11.25 12.70
C GLY A 382 25.25 -12.51 12.52
N ALA A 383 24.21 -12.71 13.34
CA ALA A 383 23.34 -13.89 13.26
C ALA A 383 22.27 -13.78 12.15
N ALA A 384 21.95 -14.91 11.53
CA ALA A 384 20.85 -15.05 10.59
C ALA A 384 19.54 -15.39 11.32
N VAL A 385 18.69 -14.40 11.54
CA VAL A 385 17.41 -14.58 12.22
C VAL A 385 16.38 -15.21 11.28
N ALA A 386 15.89 -16.40 11.62
CA ALA A 386 14.87 -17.13 10.86
C ALA A 386 13.52 -17.15 11.59
N GLY A 387 12.42 -17.13 10.81
CA GLY A 387 11.06 -17.18 11.35
C GLY A 387 10.58 -18.58 11.75
N ALA A 388 11.28 -19.64 11.31
CA ALA A 388 10.91 -21.04 11.51
C ALA A 388 12.14 -21.90 11.86
N VAL A 389 11.91 -22.93 12.69
CA VAL A 389 12.94 -23.89 13.09
C VAL A 389 13.18 -24.89 11.97
N SER A 390 14.44 -25.03 11.55
CA SER A 390 14.87 -26.00 10.52
C SER A 390 16.12 -26.74 10.99
N LYS A 391 16.51 -27.82 10.30
CA LYS A 391 17.79 -28.52 10.58
C LYS A 391 19.05 -27.63 10.45
N LYS A 392 18.93 -26.44 9.85
CA LYS A 392 20.02 -25.46 9.72
C LYS A 392 20.04 -24.42 10.83
N THR A 393 19.05 -24.44 11.73
CA THR A 393 18.98 -23.54 12.88
C THR A 393 20.02 -23.96 13.91
N SER A 394 20.90 -23.03 14.27
CA SER A 394 21.98 -23.23 15.24
C SER A 394 21.43 -23.29 16.66
N PHE A 395 20.58 -22.34 17.03
CA PHE A 395 19.88 -22.36 18.32
C PHE A 395 18.56 -21.58 18.29
N VAL A 396 17.70 -21.86 19.26
CA VAL A 396 16.39 -21.21 19.43
C VAL A 396 16.35 -20.47 20.76
N VAL A 397 16.05 -19.18 20.72
CA VAL A 397 15.85 -18.36 21.91
C VAL A 397 14.40 -18.51 22.35
N VAL A 398 14.21 -18.94 23.59
CA VAL A 398 12.92 -19.21 24.19
C VAL A 398 12.64 -18.22 25.31
N GLY A 399 11.58 -17.42 25.13
CA GLY A 399 10.98 -16.57 26.17
C GLY A 399 9.74 -17.20 26.81
N GLU A 400 8.99 -16.42 27.60
CA GLU A 400 7.72 -16.84 28.19
C GLU A 400 6.68 -17.22 27.11
N ASP A 401 5.77 -18.15 27.40
CA ASP A 401 4.76 -18.68 26.46
C ASP A 401 5.33 -19.26 25.16
N ALA A 402 6.42 -20.03 25.29
CA ALA A 402 7.07 -20.69 24.15
C ALA A 402 6.20 -21.81 23.57
N GLY A 403 5.51 -21.51 22.46
CA GLY A 403 4.62 -22.45 21.78
C GLY A 403 5.34 -23.49 20.89
N SER A 404 4.68 -23.84 19.78
CA SER A 404 5.03 -24.95 18.85
C SER A 404 6.46 -24.96 18.31
N LYS A 405 7.17 -23.81 18.28
CA LYS A 405 8.57 -23.73 17.81
C LYS A 405 9.57 -24.26 18.82
N ALA A 406 9.30 -24.16 20.13
CA ALA A 406 10.14 -24.77 21.17
C ALA A 406 10.02 -26.30 21.12
N ALA A 407 8.79 -26.81 20.92
CA ALA A 407 8.55 -28.24 20.69
C ALA A 407 9.28 -28.74 19.43
N ARG A 408 9.21 -27.98 18.33
CA ARG A 408 9.91 -28.32 17.07
C ARG A 408 11.44 -28.28 17.18
N ALA A 409 11.99 -27.41 18.03
CA ALA A 409 13.43 -27.37 18.31
C ALA A 409 13.89 -28.59 19.12
N ALA A 410 13.09 -29.01 20.11
CA ALA A 410 13.34 -30.22 20.88
C ALA A 410 13.26 -31.49 20.01
N GLU A 411 12.29 -31.59 19.09
CA GLU A 411 12.16 -32.70 18.13
C GLU A 411 13.36 -32.83 17.18
N LEU A 412 14.01 -31.71 16.86
CA LEU A 412 15.14 -31.65 15.93
C LEU A 412 16.49 -31.64 16.64
N GLU A 413 16.51 -31.81 17.97
CA GLU A 413 17.71 -31.78 18.84
C GLU A 413 18.54 -30.49 18.67
N ILE A 414 17.86 -29.36 18.41
CA ILE A 414 18.49 -28.05 18.23
C ILE A 414 18.63 -27.38 19.60
N THR A 415 19.77 -26.74 19.85
CA THR A 415 20.07 -26.06 21.12
C THR A 415 19.01 -25.00 21.43
N ILE A 416 18.45 -25.06 22.64
CA ILE A 416 17.50 -24.08 23.15
C ILE A 416 18.21 -23.25 24.20
N ILE A 417 18.15 -21.93 24.07
CA ILE A 417 18.71 -20.98 25.05
C ILE A 417 17.61 -20.05 25.57
N SER A 418 17.76 -19.60 26.80
CA SER A 418 16.92 -18.61 27.46
C SER A 418 17.26 -17.18 27.01
N GLU A 419 16.37 -16.24 27.34
CA GLU A 419 16.60 -14.81 27.14
C GLU A 419 17.85 -14.31 27.91
N ALA A 420 18.09 -14.81 29.12
CA ALA A 420 19.25 -14.44 29.92
C ALA A 420 20.56 -14.87 29.26
N GLU A 421 20.60 -16.08 28.70
CA GLU A 421 21.77 -16.59 27.96
C GLU A 421 22.00 -15.83 26.65
N LEU A 422 20.92 -15.40 25.97
CA LEU A 422 21.03 -14.52 24.80
C LEU A 422 21.70 -13.19 25.17
N LEU A 423 21.32 -12.58 26.30
CA LEU A 423 21.91 -11.33 26.76
C LEU A 423 23.41 -11.48 27.04
N THR A 424 23.80 -12.55 27.73
CA THR A 424 25.23 -12.85 27.98
C THR A 424 26.02 -13.03 26.68
N LEU A 425 25.46 -13.73 25.69
CA LEU A 425 26.09 -13.89 24.38
C LEU A 425 26.24 -12.57 23.62
N LEU A 426 25.26 -11.67 23.73
CA LEU A 426 25.29 -10.35 23.10
C LEU A 426 26.26 -9.40 23.83
N GLU A 427 26.39 -9.48 25.16
CA GLU A 427 27.35 -8.70 25.94
C GLU A 427 28.80 -9.12 25.65
N GLN A 428 29.06 -10.42 25.59
CA GLN A 428 30.37 -10.95 25.20
C GLN A 428 30.77 -10.55 23.77
N ALA A 429 29.78 -10.40 22.87
CA ALA A 429 30.00 -9.93 21.51
C ALA A 429 30.36 -8.43 21.43
N VAL A 430 29.99 -7.63 22.43
CA VAL A 430 30.35 -6.20 22.53
C VAL A 430 31.74 -6.01 23.14
N GLU A 431 32.14 -6.84 24.12
CA GLU A 431 33.49 -6.82 24.72
C GLU A 431 34.58 -7.27 23.74
N THR A 432 34.30 -8.27 22.89
CA THR A 432 35.26 -8.73 21.87
C THR A 432 35.46 -7.74 20.72
N ALA A 433 34.50 -6.82 20.50
CA ALA A 433 34.62 -5.75 19.51
C ALA A 433 35.37 -4.51 20.04
N THR A 434 35.58 -4.38 21.35
CA THR A 434 36.21 -3.22 21.99
C THR A 434 37.62 -3.48 22.54
N SER A 435 38.14 -4.72 22.46
CA SER A 435 39.53 -5.04 22.80
C SER A 435 40.44 -4.82 21.58
N PRO A 436 41.37 -3.84 21.58
CA PRO A 436 42.37 -3.74 20.53
C PRO A 436 43.32 -4.93 20.66
N ALA A 437 43.57 -5.61 19.55
CA ALA A 437 44.59 -6.65 19.46
C ALA A 437 45.93 -6.10 19.98
N ALA A 438 46.37 -6.59 21.14
CA ALA A 438 47.71 -6.41 21.65
C ALA A 438 48.57 -7.58 21.18
N GLU A 439 49.54 -7.22 20.32
CA GLU A 439 50.73 -7.94 19.82
C GLU A 439 50.57 -9.27 19.07
#